data_AF-A0A933DWA7-F1
#
_entry.id   AF-A0A933DWA7-F1
#
_cell.length_a   1.000
_cell.length_b   1.000
_cell.length_c   1.000
_cell.angle_alpha   90.00
_cell.angle_beta   90.00
_cell.angle_gamma   90.00
#
_symmetry.space_group_name_H-M   'P 1'
#
loop_
_entity.id
_entity.type
_entity.pdbx_description
1 polymer ?
#
loop_
_entity_poly.entity_id
_entity_poly.type
_entity_poly.pdbx_seq_one_letter_code
_entity_poly.pdbx_strand_id
1 'polypeptide(L)'
;MAFDEIRNQAIAEWQALQHSEKPRILVGTATCGRAAGATLILETIKKELYRLGIEAIVAQVGCIGLCYAEPLVDIIKPNRPRICYG
;
A
#
# COMPACT_ATOMS: atom_id res chain seq x y z
N MET A 1 -20.99 18.39 -8.77
CA MET A 1 -20.48 17.90 -7.47
C MET A 1 -20.04 19.10 -6.67
N ALA A 2 -20.64 19.29 -5.48
CA ALA A 2 -20.20 20.34 -4.56
C ALA A 2 -18.89 19.90 -3.89
N PHE A 3 -18.00 20.84 -3.54
CA PHE A 3 -16.72 20.53 -2.88
C PHE A 3 -16.90 19.65 -1.63
N ASP A 4 -17.94 19.92 -0.85
CA ASP A 4 -18.23 19.18 0.38
C ASP A 4 -18.54 17.70 0.11
N GLU A 5 -19.18 17.39 -1.02
CA GLU A 5 -19.51 16.02 -1.42
C GLU A 5 -18.23 15.21 -1.72
N ILE A 6 -17.33 15.80 -2.52
CA ILE A 6 -16.03 15.19 -2.86
C ILE A 6 -15.19 14.98 -1.59
N ARG A 7 -15.17 15.99 -0.71
CA ARG A 7 -14.44 15.93 0.56
C ARG A 7 -14.98 14.81 1.46
N ASN A 8 -16.30 14.72 1.63
CA ASN A 8 -16.91 13.70 2.47
C ASN A 8 -16.66 12.29 1.94
N GLN A 9 -16.72 12.11 0.62
CA GLN A 9 -16.39 10.85 -0.03
C GLN A 9 -14.94 10.44 0.23
N ALA A 10 -13.98 11.35 0.00
CA ALA A 10 -12.56 11.08 0.24
C ALA A 10 -12.26 10.74 1.71
N ILE A 11 -12.90 11.43 2.66
CA ILE A 11 -12.76 11.13 4.09
C ILE A 11 -13.30 9.73 4.39
N ALA A 12 -14.49 9.38 3.89
CA ALA A 12 -15.09 8.06 4.14
C ALA A 12 -14.22 6.93 3.60
N GLU A 13 -13.70 7.05 2.38
CA GLU A 13 -12.77 6.08 1.78
C GLU A 13 -11.47 5.95 2.58
N TRP A 14 -10.89 7.08 3.00
CA TRP A 14 -9.68 7.08 3.81
C TRP A 14 -9.89 6.40 5.16
N GLN A 15 -11.02 6.68 5.82
CA GLN A 15 -11.35 6.06 7.12
C GLN A 15 -11.57 4.55 6.98
N ALA A 16 -12.27 4.11 5.94
CA ALA A 16 -12.48 2.69 5.63
C ALA A 16 -11.16 1.96 5.36
N LEU A 17 -10.21 2.62 4.68
CA LEU A 17 -8.88 2.07 4.47
C LEU A 17 -8.07 2.01 5.77
N GLN A 18 -8.09 3.07 6.58
CA GLN A 18 -7.31 3.13 7.83
C GLN A 18 -7.76 2.11 8.88
N HIS A 19 -9.07 1.86 8.97
CA HIS A 19 -9.68 0.95 9.93
C HIS A 19 -10.04 -0.41 9.32
N SER A 20 -9.36 -0.81 8.24
CA SER A 20 -9.61 -2.11 7.63
C SER A 20 -9.14 -3.25 8.56
N GLU A 21 -9.98 -4.27 8.71
CA GLU A 21 -9.62 -5.54 9.36
C GLU A 21 -8.67 -6.40 8.50
N LYS A 22 -8.43 -6.01 7.23
CA LYS A 22 -7.49 -6.69 6.35
C LYS A 22 -6.11 -6.03 6.45
N PRO A 23 -5.01 -6.80 6.43
CA PRO A 23 -3.68 -6.25 6.27
C PRO A 23 -3.59 -5.35 5.04
N ARG A 24 -2.88 -4.24 5.16
CA ARG A 24 -2.57 -3.34 4.04
C ARG A 24 -1.10 -3.48 3.70
N ILE A 25 -0.83 -3.69 2.41
CA ILE A 25 0.53 -3.79 1.87
C ILE A 25 0.67 -2.66 0.85
N LEU A 26 1.49 -1.66 1.19
CA LEU A 26 1.75 -0.50 0.36
C LEU A 26 3.10 -0.69 -0.31
N VAL A 27 3.15 -0.62 -1.64
CA VAL A 27 4.38 -0.79 -2.41
C VAL A 27 4.74 0.55 -3.07
N GLY A 28 5.94 1.06 -2.78
CA GLY A 28 6.48 2.27 -3.40
C GLY A 28 6.72 2.06 -4.89
N THR A 29 5.83 2.60 -5.72
CA THR A 29 5.87 2.41 -7.18
C THR A 29 6.03 3.72 -7.95
N ALA A 30 6.62 4.74 -7.32
CA ALA A 30 7.10 5.94 -8.00
C ALA A 30 8.32 5.60 -8.89
N THR A 31 8.97 6.62 -9.48
CA THR A 31 10.05 6.42 -10.46
C THR A 31 11.22 5.58 -9.92
N CYS A 32 11.75 5.90 -8.74
CA CYS A 32 12.87 5.16 -8.13
C CYS A 32 12.46 3.73 -7.76
N GLY A 33 11.29 3.54 -7.12
CA GLY A 33 10.77 2.21 -6.80
C GLY A 33 10.60 1.33 -8.04
N ARG A 34 10.03 1.86 -9.13
CA ARG A 34 9.92 1.12 -10.40
C ARG A 34 11.28 0.78 -10.99
N ALA A 35 12.23 1.70 -10.96
CA ALA A 35 13.60 1.45 -11.42
C ALA A 35 14.31 0.38 -10.58
N ALA A 36 14.04 0.32 -9.27
CA ALA A 36 14.56 -0.68 -8.34
C ALA A 36 13.81 -2.03 -8.40
N GLY A 37 12.74 -2.17 -9.20
CA GLY A 37 12.03 -3.43 -9.40
C GLY A 37 10.72 -3.58 -8.62
N ALA A 38 10.13 -2.51 -8.08
CA ALA A 38 8.88 -2.56 -7.32
C ALA A 38 7.71 -3.21 -8.07
N THR A 39 7.66 -3.12 -9.41
CA THR A 39 6.62 -3.77 -10.22
C THR A 39 6.66 -5.30 -10.06
N LEU A 40 7.85 -5.91 -10.06
CA LEU A 40 8.01 -7.35 -9.88
C LEU A 40 7.58 -7.78 -8.46
N ILE A 41 7.95 -6.97 -7.45
CA ILE A 41 7.55 -7.18 -6.06
C ILE A 41 6.03 -7.13 -5.91
N LEU A 42 5.37 -6.13 -6.49
CA LEU A 42 3.91 -5.99 -6.45
C LEU A 42 3.19 -7.24 -6.99
N GLU A 43 3.61 -7.73 -8.17
CA GLU A 43 2.99 -8.91 -8.78
C GLU A 43 3.29 -10.18 -8.00
N THR A 44 4.50 -10.31 -7.45
CA THR A 44 4.89 -11.44 -6.59
C THR A 44 4.06 -11.47 -5.31
N ILE A 45 3.86 -10.33 -4.66
CA ILE A 45 3.02 -10.21 -3.45
C ILE A 45 1.59 -10.68 -3.75
N LYS A 46 0.97 -10.20 -4.82
CA LYS A 46 -0.39 -10.62 -5.21
C LYS A 46 -0.47 -12.13 -5.45
N LYS A 47 0.50 -12.68 -6.16
CA LYS A 47 0.56 -14.12 -6.45
C LYS A 47 0.69 -14.96 -5.18
N GLU A 48 1.55 -14.56 -4.26
CA GLU A 48 1.76 -15.29 -3.01
C GLU A 48 0.57 -15.17 -2.06
N LEU A 49 -0.07 -14.00 -1.97
CA LEU A 49 -1.32 -13.83 -1.23
C LEU A 49 -2.41 -14.77 -1.76
N TYR A 50 -2.57 -14.84 -3.09
CA TYR A 50 -3.50 -15.78 -3.72
C TYR A 50 -3.15 -17.24 -3.41
N ARG A 51 -1.87 -17.62 -3.58
CA ARG A 51 -1.39 -18.99 -3.30
C ARG A 51 -1.60 -19.41 -1.85
N LEU A 52 -1.45 -18.47 -0.91
CA LEU A 52 -1.60 -18.72 0.52
C LEU A 52 -3.03 -18.54 1.03
N GLY A 53 -3.97 -18.10 0.18
CA GLY A 53 -5.34 -17.80 0.60
C GLY A 53 -5.44 -16.65 1.59
N ILE A 54 -4.51 -15.68 1.54
CA ILE A 54 -4.47 -14.54 2.45
C ILE A 54 -5.14 -13.35 1.78
N GLU A 55 -6.19 -12.83 2.42
CA GLU A 55 -6.82 -11.59 2.00
C GLU A 55 -6.07 -10.38 2.56
N ALA A 56 -5.58 -9.52 1.67
CA ALA A 56 -4.94 -8.25 2.02
C ALA A 56 -5.26 -7.18 0.97
N ILE A 57 -5.25 -5.92 1.39
CA ILE A 57 -5.36 -4.78 0.50
C ILE A 57 -3.94 -4.44 0.00
N VAL A 58 -3.68 -4.66 -1.28
CA VAL A 58 -2.41 -4.31 -1.91
C VAL A 58 -2.58 -3.00 -2.68
N ALA A 59 -1.82 -1.97 -2.31
CA ALA A 59 -1.90 -0.66 -2.92
C ALA A 59 -0.54 -0.19 -3.47
N GLN A 60 -0.58 0.41 -4.65
CA GLN A 60 0.54 1.13 -5.24
C GLN A 60 0.56 2.55 -4.68
N VAL A 61 1.70 2.99 -4.16
CA VAL A 61 1.83 4.32 -3.52
C VAL A 61 2.99 5.11 -4.10
N GLY A 62 3.00 6.42 -3.81
CA GLY A 62 4.01 7.36 -4.25
C GLY A 62 5.32 7.30 -3.43
N CYS A 63 6.23 8.22 -3.75
CA CYS A 63 7.54 8.34 -3.10
C CYS A 63 7.42 8.98 -1.71
N ILE A 64 8.22 8.51 -0.75
CA ILE A 64 8.38 9.12 0.58
C ILE A 64 9.79 9.70 0.82
N GLY A 65 10.64 9.74 -0.22
CA GLY A 65 11.97 10.37 -0.19
C GLY A 65 13.14 9.45 0.16
N LEU A 66 12.90 8.17 0.47
CA LEU A 66 13.94 7.19 0.81
C LEU A 66 14.44 6.41 -0.43
N CYS A 67 14.79 7.12 -1.50
CA CYS A 67 15.12 6.49 -2.79
C CYS A 67 16.29 5.49 -2.73
N TYR A 68 17.21 5.63 -1.76
CA TYR A 68 18.35 4.73 -1.57
C TYR A 68 17.96 3.37 -0.97
N ALA A 69 16.78 3.27 -0.36
CA ALA A 69 16.24 2.08 0.30
C ALA A 69 15.07 1.49 -0.52
N GLU A 70 14.96 1.86 -1.79
CA GLU A 70 13.97 1.24 -2.67
C GLU A 70 14.45 -0.16 -3.08
N PRO A 71 13.54 -1.14 -3.24
CA PRO A 71 12.08 -1.00 -3.20
C PRO A 71 11.47 -0.97 -1.79
N LEU A 72 10.65 0.03 -1.51
CA LEU A 72 9.97 0.19 -0.22
C LEU A 72 8.63 -0.57 -0.19
N VAL A 73 8.44 -1.37 0.86
CA VAL A 73 7.18 -2.08 1.15
C VAL A 73 6.76 -1.85 2.59
N ASP A 74 5.59 -1.26 2.77
CA ASP A 74 4.97 -1.10 4.09
C ASP A 74 3.88 -2.14 4.32
N ILE A 75 3.95 -2.83 5.46
CA ILE A 75 2.96 -3.79 5.91
C ILE A 75 2.31 -3.25 7.17
N ILE A 76 1.00 -3.03 7.11
CA ILE A 76 0.19 -2.54 8.22
C ILE A 76 -0.87 -3.60 8.52
N LYS A 77 -0.72 -4.29 9.66
CA LYS A 77 -1.71 -5.25 10.16
C LYS A 77 -2.63 -4.57 11.17
N PRO A 78 -3.90 -4.96 11.27
CA PRO A 78 -4.79 -4.47 12.32
C PRO A 78 -4.16 -4.65 13.70
N ASN A 79 -4.21 -3.61 14.53
CA ASN A 79 -3.72 -3.63 15.91
C ASN A 79 -2.23 -3.98 16.08
N ARG A 80 -1.41 -3.73 15.04
CA ARG A 80 0.05 -3.95 15.09
C ARG A 80 0.80 -2.73 14.54
N PRO A 81 2.06 -2.50 14.98
CA PRO A 81 2.90 -1.48 14.39
C PRO A 81 3.08 -1.70 12.88
N ARG A 82 3.20 -0.59 12.14
CA ARG A 82 3.65 -0.59 10.75
C ARG A 82 5.07 -1.14 10.67
N ILE A 83 5.31 -2.01 9.69
CA ILE A 83 6.63 -2.52 9.36
C ILE A 83 6.98 -2.03 7.96
N CYS A 84 8.16 -1.44 7.81
CA CYS A 84 8.70 -0.98 6.54
C CYS A 84 9.91 -1.83 6.16
N TYR A 85 9.94 -2.33 4.93
CA TYR A 85 11.07 -3.01 4.32
C TYR A 85 11.65 -2.13 3.21
N GLY A 86 12.98 -2.06 3.13
CA GLY A 86 13.76 -1.28 2.15
C GLY A 86 15.25 -1.51 2.30
#